data_AF-A0A838MNW9-F1
#
_entry.id   AF-A0A838MNW9-F1
#
_cell.length_a   1.000
_cell.length_b   1.000
_cell.length_c   1.000
_cell.angle_alpha   90.00
_cell.angle_beta   90.00
_cell.angle_gamma   90.00
#
_symmetry.space_group_name_H-M   'P 1'
#
loop_
_entity.id
_entity.type
_entity.pdbx_description
1 polymer ?
#
loop_
_entity_poly.entity_id
_entity_poly.type
_entity_poly.pdbx_seq_one_letter_code
_entity_poly.pdbx_strand_id
1 'polypeptide(L)' 'VKGILVNIFGGIMKCDIIAEGIVAAAKEVNLSVPLVVRLEGTNVQLGKDILENSGLPIVSANDLGDAAAKIVAEVKKAA' A
#
# COMPACT_ATOMS: atom_id res chain seq x y z
N VAL A 1 16.88 1.50 3.99
CA VAL A 1 15.75 1.66 3.03
C VAL A 1 15.09 3.00 3.32
N LYS A 2 14.67 3.77 2.30
CA LYS A 2 14.05 5.11 2.50
C LYS A 2 12.53 5.14 2.29
N GLY A 3 11.97 4.13 1.64
CA GLY A 3 10.54 3.98 1.38
C GLY A 3 10.27 2.59 0.83
N ILE A 4 9.02 2.13 0.94
CA ILE A 4 8.56 0.82 0.49
C ILE A 4 7.41 1.02 -0.51
N LEU A 5 7.54 0.39 -1.67
CA LEU A 5 6.47 0.30 -2.66
C LEU A 5 6.06 -1.17 -2.80
N VAL A 6 4.83 -1.48 -2.40
CA VAL A 6 4.23 -2.80 -2.55
C VAL A 6 3.33 -2.76 -3.78
N ASN A 7 3.68 -3.52 -4.82
CA ASN A 7 2.86 -3.70 -6.01
C ASN A 7 2.42 -5.15 -6.10
N ILE A 8 1.13 -5.43 -5.92
CA ILE A 8 0.57 -6.78 -5.93
C ILE A 8 -0.54 -6.90 -6.96
N PHE A 9 -0.41 -7.92 -7.82
CA PHE A 9 -1.49 -8.42 -8.65
C PHE A 9 -2.13 -9.61 -7.91
N GLY A 10 -3.38 -9.47 -7.47
CA GLY A 10 -4.08 -10.46 -6.66
C GLY A 10 -4.27 -11.79 -7.40
N GLY A 11 -4.41 -11.78 -8.72
CA GLY A 11 -4.62 -12.99 -9.52
C GLY A 11 -5.84 -13.77 -9.03
N ILE A 12 -5.61 -14.94 -8.43
CA ILE A 12 -6.66 -15.78 -7.81
C ILE A 12 -7.07 -15.25 -6.43
N MET A 13 -6.16 -14.61 -5.70
CA MET A 13 -6.43 -14.01 -4.39
C MET A 13 -7.18 -12.67 -4.56
N LYS A 14 -8.07 -12.37 -3.61
CA LYS A 14 -8.81 -11.11 -3.59
C LYS A 14 -7.99 -10.01 -2.88
N CYS A 15 -8.07 -8.78 -3.38
CA CYS A 15 -7.29 -7.65 -2.90
C CYS A 15 -7.67 -7.18 -1.50
N ASP A 16 -8.88 -7.48 -1.03
CA ASP A 16 -9.32 -7.26 0.35
C ASP A 16 -8.50 -8.10 1.36
N ILE A 17 -8.35 -9.41 1.10
CA ILE A 17 -7.54 -10.31 1.94
C ILE A 17 -6.06 -9.85 1.95
N ILE A 18 -5.55 -9.44 0.79
CA ILE A 18 -4.18 -8.92 0.68
C ILE A 18 -4.03 -7.63 1.48
N ALA A 19 -4.99 -6.71 1.40
CA ALA A 19 -4.97 -5.45 2.14
C ALA A 19 -5.00 -5.68 3.65
N GLU A 20 -5.83 -6.61 4.15
CA GLU A 20 -5.85 -7.00 5.56
C GLU A 20 -4.49 -7.52 6.04
N GLY A 21 -3.85 -8.37 5.23
CA GLY A 21 -2.50 -8.87 5.51
C GLY A 21 -1.45 -7.77 5.58
N ILE A 22 -1.51 -6.79 4.67
CA ILE A 22 -0.61 -5.62 4.68
C ILE A 22 -0.83 -4.79 5.95
N VAL A 23 -2.10 -4.52 6.31
CA VAL A 23 -2.44 -3.75 7.52
C VAL A 23 -1.96 -4.45 8.78
N ALA A 24 -2.15 -5.77 8.87
CA ALA A 24 -1.67 -6.58 10.00
C ALA A 24 -0.14 -6.50 10.11
N ALA A 25 0.58 -6.73 9.01
CA ALA A 25 2.04 -6.65 8.99
C ALA A 25 2.56 -5.26 9.35
N ALA A 26 1.91 -4.19 8.86
CA ALA A 26 2.30 -2.81 9.13
C ALA A 26 2.03 -2.37 10.59
N LYS A 27 1.12 -3.05 11.31
CA LYS A 27 0.91 -2.83 12.76
C LYS A 27 1.97 -3.53 13.61
N GLU A 28 2.40 -4.72 13.20
CA GLU A 28 3.43 -5.48 13.91
C GLU A 28 4.83 -4.90 13.67
N VAL A 29 5.11 -4.58 12.40
CA VAL A 29 6.37 -3.97 11.97
C VAL A 29 6.17 -2.47 12.06
N ASN A 30 6.57 -1.86 13.18
CA ASN A 30 6.44 -0.42 13.41
C ASN A 30 7.22 0.40 12.36
N LEU A 31 6.60 0.63 11.20
CA LEU A 31 7.22 1.16 9.99
C LEU A 31 7.66 2.62 10.20
N SER A 32 8.96 2.88 10.06
CA SER A 32 9.56 4.22 10.15
C SER A 32 9.78 4.89 8.78
N VAL A 33 9.41 4.20 7.69
CA VAL A 33 9.58 4.69 6.31
C VAL A 33 8.23 4.70 5.59
N PRO A 34 8.02 5.61 4.62
CA PRO A 34 6.77 5.68 3.89
C PRO A 34 6.43 4.39 3.15
N LEU A 35 5.15 4.03 3.15
CA LEU A 35 4.62 2.85 2.47
C LEU A 35 3.57 3.26 1.44
N VAL A 36 3.84 2.93 0.17
CA VAL A 36 2.88 3.05 -0.94
C VAL A 36 2.46 1.65 -1.38
N VAL A 37 1.17 1.43 -1.55
CA VAL A 37 0.61 0.13 -1.94
C VAL A 37 -0.23 0.29 -3.21
N ARG A 38 0.01 -0.58 -4.18
CA ARG A 38 -0.78 -0.70 -5.39
C ARG A 38 -1.33 -2.11 -5.51
N LEU A 39 -2.65 -2.21 -5.57
CA LEU A 39 -3.39 -3.46 -5.71
C LEU A 39 -4.07 -3.51 -7.07
N GLU A 40 -3.98 -4.66 -7.75
CA GLU A 40 -4.73 -4.94 -8.98
C GLU A 40 -5.33 -6.35 -8.94
N GLY A 41 -6.59 -6.51 -9.35
CA GLY A 41 -7.30 -7.79 -9.31
C GLY A 41 -8.76 -7.67 -8.88
N THR A 42 -9.26 -8.69 -8.20
CA THR A 42 -10.64 -8.74 -7.67
C THR A 42 -10.73 -7.97 -6.35
N ASN A 43 -11.84 -7.25 -6.12
CA ASN A 43 -12.08 -6.46 -4.90
C ASN A 43 -11.04 -5.35 -4.65
N VAL A 44 -10.45 -4.75 -5.70
CA VAL A 44 -9.46 -3.67 -5.56
C VAL A 44 -10.01 -2.48 -4.78
N GLN A 45 -11.25 -2.06 -5.05
CA GLN A 45 -11.84 -0.93 -4.32
C GLN A 45 -11.93 -1.23 -2.83
N LEU A 46 -12.45 -2.39 -2.44
CA LEU A 46 -12.53 -2.82 -1.05
C LEU A 46 -11.14 -2.92 -0.41
N GLY A 47 -10.15 -3.44 -1.14
CA GLY A 47 -8.75 -3.46 -0.68
C GLY A 47 -8.20 -2.06 -0.40
N LYS A 48 -8.45 -1.09 -1.29
CA LYS A 48 -8.06 0.31 -1.07
C LYS A 48 -8.77 0.91 0.15
N ASP A 49 -10.07 0.67 0.29
CA ASP A 49 -10.85 1.14 1.43
C ASP A 49 -10.29 0.57 2.75
N ILE A 50 -9.87 -0.69 2.78
CA ILE A 50 -9.22 -1.31 3.95
C ILE A 50 -7.90 -0.61 4.29
N LEU A 51 -7.06 -0.32 3.29
CA LEU A 51 -5.79 0.38 3.50
C LEU A 51 -6.01 1.81 4.02
N GLU A 52 -6.94 2.55 3.42
CA GLU A 52 -7.24 3.95 3.78
C GLU A 52 -7.87 4.08 5.17
N ASN A 53 -8.74 3.13 5.55
CA ASN A 53 -9.39 3.11 6.87
C ASN A 53 -8.54 2.46 7.97
N SER A 54 -7.32 2.02 7.66
CA SER A 54 -6.46 1.30 8.62
C SER A 54 -5.92 2.17 9.75
N GLY A 55 -5.96 3.51 9.59
CA GLY A 55 -5.34 4.47 10.50
C GLY A 55 -3.80 4.47 10.45
N LEU A 56 -3.21 3.76 9.49
CA LEU A 56 -1.77 3.68 9.28
C LEU A 56 -1.35 4.65 8.17
N PRO A 57 -0.07 5.10 8.14
CA PRO A 57 0.46 5.97 7.10
C PRO A 57 0.74 5.18 5.79
N ILE A 58 -0.32 4.58 5.23
CA ILE A 58 -0.28 3.80 3.99
C ILE A 58 -0.93 4.63 2.89
N VAL A 59 -0.23 4.79 1.78
CA VAL A 59 -0.74 5.52 0.61
C VAL A 59 -1.14 4.53 -0.47
N SER A 60 -2.43 4.50 -0.82
CA SER A 60 -2.94 3.70 -1.93
C SER A 60 -2.62 4.34 -3.29
N ALA A 61 -2.23 3.53 -4.27
CA ALA A 61 -1.95 3.94 -5.63
C ALA A 61 -2.87 3.24 -6.65
N ASN A 62 -3.13 3.93 -7.76
CA ASN A 62 -4.08 3.50 -8.79
C ASN A 62 -3.43 2.61 -9.85
N ASP A 63 -2.22 2.97 -10.28
CA ASP A 63 -1.42 2.25 -11.26
C ASP A 63 0.05 2.31 -10.88
N LEU A 64 0.91 1.65 -11.66
CA LEU A 64 2.34 1.59 -11.36
C LEU A 64 3.04 2.94 -11.50
N GLY A 65 2.61 3.80 -12.43
CA GLY A 65 3.15 5.14 -12.62
C GLY A 65 2.81 6.07 -11.46
N ASP A 66 1.54 6.05 -11.03
CA ASP A 66 1.05 6.74 -9.83
C ASP A 66 1.78 6.25 -8.58
N ALA A 67 1.95 4.93 -8.43
CA ALA A 67 2.67 4.35 -7.30
C ALA A 67 4.13 4.82 -7.24
N ALA A 68 4.82 4.82 -8.39
CA ALA A 68 6.19 5.31 -8.50
C ALA A 68 6.31 6.81 -8.17
N ALA A 69 5.41 7.64 -8.69
CA ALA A 69 5.39 9.07 -8.41
C ALA A 69 5.14 9.35 -6.91
N LYS A 70 4.17 8.66 -6.31
CA LYS A 70 3.82 8.77 -4.89
C LYS A 70 4.98 8.36 -3.98
N ILE A 71 5.63 7.22 -4.22
CA ILE A 71 6.71 6.78 -3.32
C ILE A 71 7.90 7.75 -3.38
N VAL A 72 8.23 8.29 -4.55
CA VAL A 72 9.29 9.30 -4.67
C VAL A 72 8.89 10.59 -3.93
N ALA A 73 7.64 11.01 -4.03
CA ALA A 73 7.15 12.19 -3.30
C ALA A 73 7.19 11.99 -1.79
N GLU A 74 6.73 10.84 -1.28
CA GLU A 74 6.73 10.55 0.16
C GLU A 74 8.15 10.41 0.72
N VAL A 75 9.06 9.76 0.00
CA VAL A 75 10.48 9.69 0.39
C VAL A 75 11.11 11.08 0.47
N LYS A 76 10.75 12.02 -0.43
CA LYS A 76 11.25 13.41 -0.39
C LYS A 76 10.68 14.21 0.79
N LYS A 77 9.43 13.96 1.18
CA LYS A 77 8.80 14.64 2.33
C LYS A 77 9.36 14.16 3.67
N ALA A 78 9.77 12.89 3.75
CA ALA A 78 10.31 12.28 4.96
C ALA A 78 11.82 12.50 5.15
N ALA A 79 12.50 13.11 4.17
CA ALA A 79 13.93 13.43 4.19
C ALA A 79 14.17 14.85 4.73
#